data_AF-A0A7S2J3R7-F1
#
_entry.id   AF-A0A7S2J3R7-F1
#
_cell.length_a   1.000
_cell.length_b   1.000
_cell.length_c   1.000
_cell.angle_alpha   90.00
_cell.angle_beta   90.00
_cell.angle_gamma   90.00
#
_symmetry.space_group_name_H-M   'P 1'
#
loop_
_entity.id
_entity.type
_entity.pdbx_description
1 polymer ?
#
loop_
_entity_poly.entity_id
_entity_poly.type
_entity_poly.pdbx_seq_one_letter_code
_entity_poly.pdbx_strand_id
1 'polypeptide(L)'
;MSDFLVFGSGLALWLYALQQRSLPWLASLTAMKGVASAGWLVTALTVSTTHLMYAFIWYNPKKFTSICARPPLRLLGDHPVDIFHHLVIFLKALQQLAAATLFAGGSMTTLVSMIAATSATEWGVMMVLMAVGQLLNAAIYKAIGKDGVYFGFKLGRHVPWSTAFPFNAGFRHPQYVGATLSQLAVLLPLATPAGIEAGLAPLAAFWIVAYAATSYMEASGDNDGS
;
A
#
# COMPACT_ATOMS: atom_id res chain seq x y z
N MET A 1 6.38 14.44 -10.92
CA MET A 1 7.13 13.63 -11.92
C MET A 1 7.96 12.54 -11.24
N SER A 2 8.55 12.78 -10.07
CA SER A 2 9.36 11.78 -9.35
C SER A 2 8.56 10.58 -8.80
N ASP A 3 7.31 10.75 -8.36
CA ASP A 3 6.50 9.65 -7.81
C ASP A 3 6.36 8.49 -8.81
N PHE A 4 5.98 8.79 -10.06
CA PHE A 4 5.85 7.81 -11.13
C PHE A 4 7.17 7.16 -11.52
N LEU A 5 8.28 7.91 -11.48
CA LEU A 5 9.61 7.36 -11.73
C LEU A 5 9.95 6.32 -10.66
N VAL A 6 9.71 6.62 -9.37
CA VAL A 6 10.02 5.67 -8.30
C VAL A 6 9.06 4.47 -8.28
N PHE A 7 7.78 4.66 -8.60
CA PHE A 7 6.87 3.54 -8.85
C PHE A 7 7.39 2.64 -9.97
N GLY A 8 7.79 3.23 -11.10
CA GLY A 8 8.33 2.51 -12.24
C GLY A 8 9.63 1.78 -11.91
N SER A 9 10.58 2.43 -11.24
CA SER A 9 11.84 1.81 -10.82
C SER A 9 11.64 0.69 -9.80
N GLY A 10 10.74 0.87 -8.83
CA GLY A 10 10.39 -0.17 -7.86
C GLY A 10 9.76 -1.39 -8.52
N LEU A 11 8.83 -1.16 -9.45
CA LEU A 11 8.24 -2.22 -10.26
C LEU A 11 9.30 -2.92 -11.12
N ALA A 12 10.21 -2.18 -11.77
CA ALA A 12 11.27 -2.76 -12.57
C ALA A 12 12.21 -3.67 -11.75
N LEU A 13 12.58 -3.26 -10.53
CA LEU A 13 13.37 -4.10 -9.62
C LEU A 13 12.61 -5.36 -9.20
N TRP A 14 11.32 -5.24 -8.91
CA TRP A 14 10.48 -6.39 -8.58
C TRP A 14 10.35 -7.37 -9.76
N LEU A 15 10.14 -6.86 -10.98
CA LEU A 15 10.08 -7.66 -12.20
C LEU A 15 11.43 -8.31 -12.54
N TYR A 16 12.54 -7.62 -12.32
CA TYR A 16 13.88 -8.18 -12.45
C TYR A 16 14.07 -9.38 -11.52
N ALA A 17 13.64 -9.27 -10.26
CA ALA A 17 13.67 -10.39 -9.31
C ALA A 17 12.82 -11.58 -9.80
N LEU A 18 11.61 -11.33 -10.30
CA LEU A 18 10.77 -12.39 -10.88
C LEU A 18 11.40 -13.08 -12.09
N GLN A 19 12.11 -12.32 -12.94
CA GLN A 19 12.77 -12.86 -14.11
C GLN A 19 13.87 -13.86 -13.74
N GLN A 20 14.55 -13.68 -12.60
CA GLN A 20 15.56 -14.63 -12.10
C GLN A 20 14.96 -16.00 -11.77
N ARG A 21 13.65 -16.09 -11.48
CA ARG A 21 12.95 -17.36 -11.23
C ARG A 21 12.48 -18.08 -12.50
N SER A 22 12.71 -17.51 -13.69
CA SER A 22 12.19 -18.03 -14.97
C SER A 22 10.68 -18.27 -14.96
N LEU A 23 9.92 -17.47 -14.19
CA LEU A 23 8.47 -17.61 -14.05
C LEU A 23 7.73 -16.96 -15.22
N PRO A 24 6.61 -17.53 -15.68
CA PRO A 24 5.80 -16.97 -16.76
C PRO A 24 4.90 -15.81 -16.28
N TRP A 25 5.44 -14.87 -15.50
CA TRP A 25 4.66 -13.79 -14.88
C TRP A 25 4.02 -12.85 -15.90
N LEU A 26 4.67 -12.59 -17.04
CA LEU A 26 4.07 -11.82 -18.15
C LEU A 26 2.82 -12.49 -18.70
N ALA A 27 2.87 -13.80 -18.90
CA ALA A 27 1.72 -14.56 -19.38
C ALA A 27 0.58 -14.57 -18.33
N SER A 28 0.89 -14.51 -17.04
CA SER A 28 -0.13 -14.43 -15.99
C SER A 28 -0.90 -13.10 -15.99
N LEU A 29 -0.25 -12.00 -16.37
CA LEU A 29 -0.90 -10.69 -16.50
C LEU A 29 -1.92 -10.67 -17.65
N THR A 30 -1.62 -11.36 -18.74
CA THR A 30 -2.52 -11.40 -19.92
C THR A 30 -3.57 -12.49 -19.82
N ALA A 31 -3.23 -13.64 -19.24
CA ALA A 31 -4.14 -14.77 -19.12
C ALA A 31 -5.17 -14.63 -17.99
N MET A 32 -4.97 -13.69 -17.06
CA MET A 32 -5.86 -13.46 -15.90
C MET A 32 -6.17 -14.75 -15.10
N LYS A 33 -5.25 -15.73 -15.13
CA LYS A 33 -5.41 -16.98 -14.39
C LYS A 33 -5.39 -16.69 -12.88
N GLY A 34 -6.29 -17.34 -12.14
CA GLY A 34 -6.46 -17.16 -10.70
C GLY A 34 -7.19 -15.86 -10.29
N VAL A 35 -7.34 -14.91 -11.21
CA VAL A 35 -8.17 -13.72 -11.03
C VAL A 35 -9.64 -14.14 -10.90
N ALA A 36 -10.39 -13.41 -10.08
CA ALA A 36 -11.79 -13.70 -9.73
C ALA A 36 -12.03 -14.98 -8.90
N SER A 37 -10.98 -15.68 -8.45
CA SER A 37 -11.14 -16.64 -7.35
C SER A 37 -11.65 -15.92 -6.10
N ALA A 38 -12.38 -16.61 -5.22
CA ALA A 38 -12.92 -16.01 -4.01
C ALA A 38 -11.83 -15.37 -3.14
N GLY A 39 -10.68 -16.04 -2.97
CA GLY A 39 -9.54 -15.49 -2.22
C GLY A 39 -8.93 -14.25 -2.89
N TRP A 40 -8.84 -14.23 -4.22
CA TRP A 40 -8.36 -13.06 -4.96
C TRP A 40 -9.32 -11.88 -4.81
N LEU A 41 -10.63 -12.10 -4.96
CA LEU A 41 -11.66 -11.07 -4.79
C LEU A 41 -11.68 -10.52 -3.37
N VAL A 42 -11.60 -11.38 -2.35
CA VAL A 42 -11.51 -10.95 -0.94
C VAL A 42 -10.27 -10.08 -0.74
N THR A 43 -9.12 -10.51 -1.26
CA THR A 43 -7.88 -9.73 -1.13
C THR A 43 -8.02 -8.38 -1.84
N ALA A 44 -8.47 -8.35 -3.09
CA ALA A 44 -8.69 -7.10 -3.84
C ALA A 44 -9.71 -6.17 -3.15
N LEU A 45 -10.78 -6.72 -2.55
CA LEU A 45 -11.75 -5.95 -1.78
C LEU A 45 -11.10 -5.32 -0.55
N THR A 46 -10.32 -6.07 0.23
CA THR A 46 -9.65 -5.51 1.43
C THR A 46 -8.66 -4.40 1.07
N VAL A 47 -7.97 -4.51 -0.07
CA VAL A 47 -7.13 -3.43 -0.63
C VAL A 47 -7.99 -2.22 -0.95
N SER A 48 -9.04 -2.43 -1.74
CA SER A 48 -9.95 -1.38 -2.18
C SER A 48 -10.56 -0.62 -1.01
N THR A 49 -10.94 -1.32 0.07
CA THR A 49 -11.57 -0.70 1.25
C THR A 49 -10.72 0.43 1.84
N THR A 50 -9.40 0.27 1.91
CA THR A 50 -8.54 1.36 2.38
C THR A 50 -8.63 2.55 1.44
N HIS A 51 -8.45 2.36 0.13
CA HIS A 51 -8.47 3.46 -0.84
C HIS A 51 -9.84 4.14 -0.96
N LEU A 52 -10.94 3.37 -0.84
CA LEU A 52 -12.29 3.90 -0.75
C LEU A 52 -12.50 4.71 0.53
N MET A 53 -11.91 4.30 1.65
CA MET A 53 -11.94 5.10 2.89
C MET A 53 -11.16 6.41 2.72
N TYR A 54 -9.97 6.38 2.11
CA TYR A 54 -9.23 7.61 1.75
C TYR A 54 -10.10 8.54 0.91
N ALA A 55 -10.71 8.03 -0.17
CA ALA A 55 -11.61 8.83 -1.02
C ALA A 55 -12.83 9.36 -0.25
N PHE A 56 -13.46 8.53 0.59
CA PHE A 56 -14.59 8.95 1.40
C PHE A 56 -14.23 10.11 2.33
N ILE A 57 -13.10 10.02 3.04
CA ILE A 57 -12.65 11.10 3.94
C ILE A 57 -12.26 12.34 3.14
N TRP A 58 -11.62 12.17 1.99
CA TRP A 58 -11.21 13.26 1.12
C TRP A 58 -12.39 14.14 0.67
N TYR A 59 -13.47 13.50 0.21
CA TYR A 59 -14.66 14.17 -0.32
C TYR A 59 -15.75 14.47 0.72
N ASN A 60 -15.77 13.75 1.84
CA ASN A 60 -16.83 13.87 2.86
C ASN A 60 -16.27 13.95 4.30
N PRO A 61 -15.30 14.84 4.60
CA PRO A 61 -14.62 14.84 5.91
C PRO A 61 -15.59 15.11 7.07
N LYS A 62 -16.56 16.03 6.90
CA LYS A 62 -17.58 16.32 7.93
C LYS A 62 -18.44 15.10 8.27
N LYS A 63 -18.80 14.29 7.25
CA LYS A 63 -19.58 13.06 7.47
C LYS A 63 -18.73 12.03 8.21
N PHE A 64 -17.47 11.85 7.82
CA PHE A 64 -16.56 10.96 8.54
C PHE A 64 -16.38 11.38 10.01
N THR A 65 -16.17 12.67 10.29
CA THR A 65 -16.12 13.20 11.66
C THR A 65 -17.40 12.91 12.45
N SER A 66 -18.57 13.08 11.83
CA SER A 66 -19.85 12.77 12.47
C SER A 66 -20.02 11.28 12.78
N ILE A 67 -19.57 10.40 11.87
CA ILE A 67 -19.58 8.94 12.05
C ILE A 67 -18.62 8.53 13.19
N CYS A 68 -17.42 9.13 13.22
CA CYS A 68 -16.40 8.89 14.26
C CYS A 68 -16.89 9.24 15.67
N ALA A 69 -17.80 10.19 15.82
CA ALA A 69 -18.35 10.59 17.12
C ALA A 69 -19.26 9.51 17.76
N ARG A 70 -19.58 8.42 17.05
CA ARG A 70 -20.53 7.38 17.46
C ARG A 70 -19.83 6.04 17.71
N PRO A 71 -20.28 5.22 18.68
CA PRO A 71 -19.84 3.83 18.81
C PRO A 71 -20.19 3.01 17.56
N PRO A 72 -19.39 1.98 17.19
CA PRO A 72 -18.18 1.53 17.90
C PRO A 72 -16.92 2.34 17.55
N LEU A 73 -16.94 3.19 16.52
CA LEU A 73 -15.74 3.86 16.00
C LEU A 73 -15.08 4.81 17.00
N ARG A 74 -15.88 5.46 17.86
CA ARG A 74 -15.35 6.29 18.96
C ARG A 74 -14.42 5.52 19.91
N LEU A 75 -14.55 4.20 20.01
CA LEU A 75 -13.67 3.36 20.84
C LEU A 75 -12.25 3.25 20.26
N LEU A 76 -12.07 3.58 18.98
CA LEU A 76 -10.78 3.53 18.30
C LEU A 76 -9.98 4.83 18.48
N GLY A 77 -10.49 5.85 19.16
CA GLY A 77 -9.72 7.06 19.45
C GLY A 77 -10.58 8.29 19.73
N ASP A 78 -9.94 9.31 20.29
CA ASP A 78 -10.61 10.53 20.72
C ASP A 78 -10.84 11.54 19.58
N HIS A 79 -10.04 11.46 18.51
CA HIS A 79 -10.14 12.33 17.34
C HIS A 79 -10.31 11.51 16.04
N PRO A 80 -11.04 12.01 15.02
CA PRO A 80 -11.19 11.31 13.73
C PRO A 80 -9.88 10.88 13.07
N VAL A 81 -8.81 11.66 13.25
CA VAL A 81 -7.44 11.34 12.79
C VAL A 81 -6.91 10.06 13.45
N ASP A 82 -7.11 9.90 14.76
CA ASP A 82 -6.68 8.72 15.52
C ASP A 82 -7.47 7.48 15.07
N ILE A 83 -8.78 7.65 14.91
CA ILE A 83 -9.67 6.59 14.40
C ILE A 83 -9.24 6.18 13.00
N PHE A 84 -8.98 7.14 12.11
CA PHE A 84 -8.51 6.86 10.75
C PHE A 84 -7.17 6.11 10.76
N HIS A 85 -6.22 6.55 11.57
CA HIS A 85 -4.93 5.87 11.75
C HIS A 85 -5.11 4.40 12.16
N HIS A 86 -5.90 4.11 13.21
CA HIS A 86 -6.13 2.75 13.67
C HIS A 86 -6.91 1.91 12.65
N LEU A 87 -7.90 2.49 11.96
CA LEU A 87 -8.61 1.80 10.88
C LEU A 87 -7.66 1.44 9.73
N VAL A 88 -6.73 2.32 9.37
CA VAL A 88 -5.72 2.01 8.34
C VAL A 88 -4.80 0.88 8.79
N ILE A 89 -4.30 0.90 10.04
CA ILE A 89 -3.49 -0.21 10.57
C ILE A 89 -4.27 -1.53 10.52
N PHE A 90 -5.51 -1.53 11.00
CA PHE A 90 -6.37 -2.70 10.99
C PHE A 90 -6.61 -3.24 9.58
N LEU A 91 -6.97 -2.36 8.63
CA LEU A 91 -7.19 -2.76 7.23
C LEU A 91 -5.90 -3.23 6.55
N LYS A 92 -4.74 -2.65 6.88
CA LYS A 92 -3.45 -3.11 6.39
C LYS A 92 -3.11 -4.50 6.92
N ALA A 93 -3.42 -4.79 8.18
CA ALA A 93 -3.27 -6.14 8.73
C ALA A 93 -4.21 -7.15 8.03
N LEU A 94 -5.48 -6.79 7.81
CA LEU A 94 -6.42 -7.63 7.06
C LEU A 94 -5.97 -7.89 5.62
N GLN A 95 -5.40 -6.88 4.96
CA GLN A 95 -4.81 -7.00 3.63
C GLN A 95 -3.67 -8.02 3.61
N GLN A 96 -2.74 -7.96 4.56
CA GLN A 96 -1.64 -8.94 4.62
C GLN A 96 -2.15 -10.34 4.98
N LEU A 97 -3.14 -10.45 5.87
CA LEU A 97 -3.75 -11.73 6.22
C LEU A 97 -4.49 -12.35 5.03
N ALA A 98 -5.24 -11.56 4.27
CA ALA A 98 -5.94 -12.01 3.07
C ALA A 98 -4.94 -12.50 2.00
N ALA A 99 -3.88 -11.74 1.74
CA ALA A 99 -2.82 -12.14 0.82
C ALA A 99 -2.10 -13.42 1.28
N ALA A 100 -1.72 -13.51 2.57
CA ALA A 100 -1.11 -14.71 3.12
C ALA A 100 -2.05 -15.92 3.04
N THR A 101 -3.35 -15.74 3.25
CA THR A 101 -4.34 -16.81 3.12
C THR A 101 -4.48 -17.27 1.68
N LEU A 102 -4.53 -16.33 0.72
CA LEU A 102 -4.62 -16.63 -0.70
C LEU A 102 -3.39 -17.41 -1.20
N PHE A 103 -2.19 -16.95 -0.86
CA PHE A 103 -0.96 -17.49 -1.45
C PHE A 103 -0.35 -18.65 -0.64
N ALA A 104 -0.49 -18.65 0.68
CA ALA A 104 0.02 -19.72 1.54
C ALA A 104 -1.08 -20.66 2.07
N GLY A 105 -2.32 -20.53 1.58
CA GLY A 105 -3.45 -21.38 1.99
C GLY A 105 -3.83 -21.25 3.47
N GLY A 106 -3.48 -20.14 4.12
CA GLY A 106 -3.64 -19.94 5.56
C GLY A 106 -2.65 -20.72 6.43
N SER A 107 -1.65 -21.36 5.83
CA SER A 107 -0.63 -22.15 6.53
C SER A 107 0.61 -21.31 6.83
N MET A 108 0.92 -21.14 8.13
CA MET A 108 2.15 -20.48 8.57
C MET A 108 3.40 -21.26 8.10
N THR A 109 3.35 -22.59 8.10
CA THR A 109 4.45 -23.42 7.62
C THR A 109 4.73 -23.19 6.14
N THR A 110 3.67 -23.08 5.34
CA THR A 110 3.79 -22.77 3.91
C THR A 110 4.38 -21.37 3.71
N LEU A 111 3.91 -20.37 4.45
CA LEU A 111 4.45 -19.01 4.39
C LEU A 111 5.94 -18.97 4.75
N VAL A 112 6.36 -19.64 5.82
CA VAL A 112 7.77 -19.74 6.23
C VAL A 112 8.61 -20.42 5.14
N SER A 113 8.08 -21.49 4.53
CA SER A 113 8.79 -22.19 3.44
C SER A 113 8.98 -21.30 2.21
N MET A 114 7.99 -20.47 1.86
CA MET A 114 8.09 -19.50 0.76
C MET A 114 9.16 -18.45 1.04
N ILE A 115 9.21 -17.93 2.27
CA ILE A 115 10.22 -16.96 2.69
C ILE A 115 11.62 -17.62 2.66
N ALA A 116 11.76 -18.82 3.20
CA ALA A 116 13.03 -19.56 3.22
C ALA A 116 13.55 -19.94 1.83
N ALA A 117 12.65 -20.13 0.86
CA ALA A 117 13.00 -20.41 -0.54
C ALA A 117 13.45 -19.17 -1.33
N THR A 118 13.37 -17.97 -0.74
CA THR A 118 13.79 -16.72 -1.38
C THR A 118 15.30 -16.70 -1.59
N SER A 119 15.75 -16.45 -2.83
CA SER A 119 17.16 -16.41 -3.19
C SER A 119 17.88 -15.16 -2.64
N ALA A 120 19.21 -15.17 -2.60
CA ALA A 120 20.01 -14.04 -2.13
C ALA A 120 19.75 -12.75 -2.92
N THR A 121 19.59 -12.84 -4.25
CA THR A 121 19.26 -11.70 -5.10
C THR A 121 17.91 -11.09 -4.73
N GLU A 122 16.92 -11.94 -4.48
CA GLU A 122 15.57 -11.50 -4.11
C GLU A 122 15.54 -10.87 -2.73
N TRP A 123 16.26 -11.44 -1.77
CA TRP A 123 16.49 -10.80 -0.48
C TRP A 123 17.13 -9.42 -0.64
N GLY A 124 18.13 -9.28 -1.52
CA GLY A 124 18.72 -8.01 -1.87
C GLY A 124 17.70 -6.98 -2.38
N VAL A 125 16.86 -7.39 -3.34
CA VAL A 125 15.78 -6.53 -3.87
C VAL A 125 14.75 -6.17 -2.79
N MET A 126 14.31 -7.15 -1.99
CA MET A 126 13.38 -6.92 -0.87
C MET A 126 13.92 -5.91 0.13
N MET A 127 15.18 -6.06 0.53
CA MET A 127 15.82 -5.14 1.47
C MET A 127 15.89 -3.72 0.92
N VAL A 128 16.24 -3.55 -0.35
CA VAL A 128 16.28 -2.22 -0.99
C VAL A 128 14.89 -1.61 -1.04
N LEU A 129 13.89 -2.34 -1.56
CA LEU A 129 12.51 -1.86 -1.67
C LEU A 129 11.91 -1.51 -0.30
N MET A 130 12.12 -2.39 0.70
CA MET A 130 11.65 -2.16 2.06
C MET A 130 12.37 -0.98 2.71
N ALA A 131 13.70 -0.91 2.64
CA ALA A 131 14.48 0.16 3.26
C ALA A 131 14.12 1.54 2.69
N VAL A 132 14.07 1.67 1.36
CA VAL A 132 13.66 2.93 0.71
C VAL A 132 12.21 3.26 1.06
N GLY A 133 11.31 2.28 1.01
CA GLY A 133 9.90 2.49 1.30
C GLY A 133 9.64 2.95 2.74
N GLN A 134 10.28 2.30 3.70
CA GLN A 134 10.17 2.66 5.12
C GLN A 134 10.89 3.96 5.45
N LEU A 135 12.04 4.26 4.82
CA LEU A 135 12.72 5.53 4.97
C LEU A 135 11.83 6.71 4.53
N LEU A 136 11.16 6.58 3.38
CA LEU A 136 10.22 7.60 2.91
C LEU A 136 9.07 7.80 3.90
N ASN A 137 8.42 6.71 4.33
CA ASN A 137 7.32 6.80 5.29
C ASN A 137 7.78 7.42 6.63
N ALA A 138 8.90 6.95 7.19
CA ALA A 138 9.45 7.48 8.44
C ALA A 138 9.79 8.97 8.34
N ALA A 139 10.35 9.41 7.20
CA ALA A 139 10.67 10.81 6.98
C ALA A 139 9.42 11.70 6.91
N ILE A 140 8.31 11.20 6.36
CA ILE A 140 7.03 11.94 6.34
C ILE A 140 6.47 12.08 7.74
N TYR A 141 6.44 10.99 8.52
CA TYR A 141 6.03 11.05 9.91
C TYR A 141 6.87 12.03 10.72
N LYS A 142 8.19 12.09 10.45
CA LYS A 142 9.08 13.09 11.06
C LYS A 142 8.76 14.52 10.61
N ALA A 143 8.39 14.72 9.35
CA ALA A 143 8.20 16.03 8.76
C ALA A 143 6.84 16.68 9.09
N ILE A 144 5.75 15.92 8.98
CA ILE A 144 4.37 16.45 9.11
C ILE A 144 3.53 15.71 10.18
N GLY A 145 4.14 14.74 10.88
CA GLY A 145 3.47 14.00 11.93
C GLY A 145 2.37 13.08 11.43
N LYS A 146 1.76 12.37 12.39
CA LYS A 146 0.57 11.55 12.15
C LYS A 146 -0.57 12.36 11.56
N ASP A 147 -0.79 13.57 12.06
CA ASP A 147 -1.88 14.43 11.60
C ASP A 147 -1.71 14.79 10.12
N GLY A 148 -0.49 15.00 9.64
CA GLY A 148 -0.26 15.21 8.21
C GLY A 148 -0.53 13.98 7.35
N VAL A 149 -0.14 12.79 7.81
CA VAL A 149 -0.34 11.51 7.09
C VAL A 149 -1.83 11.12 6.98
N TYR A 150 -2.64 11.48 7.97
CA TYR A 150 -4.03 11.05 8.08
C TYR A 150 -5.04 12.19 7.96
N PHE A 151 -4.84 13.07 6.98
CA PHE A 151 -5.77 14.15 6.61
C PHE A 151 -6.18 15.08 7.76
N GLY A 152 -5.26 15.36 8.67
CA GLY A 152 -5.47 16.28 9.79
C GLY A 152 -6.08 17.60 9.34
N PHE A 153 -5.58 18.20 8.25
CA PHE A 153 -6.09 19.46 7.72
C PHE A 153 -7.57 19.39 7.31
N LYS A 154 -8.06 18.26 6.80
CA LYS A 154 -9.50 18.06 6.49
C LYS A 154 -10.32 17.71 7.73
N LEU A 155 -9.68 17.12 8.74
CA LEU A 155 -10.31 16.62 9.95
C LEU A 155 -10.20 17.58 11.15
N GLY A 156 -9.75 18.82 10.93
CA GLY A 156 -9.73 19.88 11.94
C GLY A 156 -8.45 19.95 12.79
N ARG A 157 -7.36 19.29 12.38
CA ARG A 157 -6.02 19.44 12.95
C ARG A 157 -5.18 20.39 12.10
N HIS A 158 -4.31 21.14 12.75
CA HIS A 158 -3.27 21.90 12.07
C HIS A 158 -2.18 20.96 11.58
N VAL A 159 -1.82 21.05 10.29
CA VAL A 159 -0.74 20.27 9.68
C VAL A 159 0.31 21.26 9.18
N PRO A 160 1.58 21.15 9.62
CA PRO A 160 2.62 22.05 9.15
C PRO A 160 2.95 21.76 7.69
N TRP A 161 3.13 22.83 6.90
CA TRP A 161 3.74 22.69 5.58
C TRP A 161 5.23 22.37 5.74
N SER A 162 5.73 21.39 4.99
CA SER A 162 7.13 20.97 5.04
C SER A 162 7.79 21.05 3.68
N THR A 163 8.95 21.69 3.63
CA THR A 163 9.86 21.68 2.48
C THR A 163 11.10 20.83 2.75
N ALA A 164 11.14 20.09 3.86
CA ALA A 164 12.24 19.17 4.17
C ALA A 164 12.07 17.84 3.43
N PHE A 165 13.09 16.98 3.50
CA PHE A 165 12.98 15.60 3.01
C PHE A 165 11.78 14.89 3.68
N PRO A 166 10.94 14.16 2.92
CA PRO A 166 11.10 13.80 1.51
C PRO A 166 10.47 14.77 0.49
N PHE A 167 9.83 15.86 0.91
CA PHE A 167 9.12 16.80 0.03
C PHE A 167 10.07 17.62 -0.87
N ASN A 168 11.32 17.87 -0.45
CA ASN A 168 12.33 18.53 -1.31
C ASN A 168 12.91 17.64 -2.42
N ALA A 169 12.68 16.32 -2.39
CA ALA A 169 13.18 15.39 -3.40
C ALA A 169 12.27 15.30 -4.63
N GLY A 170 11.36 16.27 -4.78
CA GLY A 170 10.40 16.37 -5.89
C GLY A 170 9.18 15.46 -5.74
N PHE A 171 9.12 14.63 -4.69
CA PHE A 171 7.97 13.79 -4.39
C PHE A 171 6.77 14.64 -4.04
N ARG A 172 5.61 14.31 -4.63
CA ARG A 172 4.36 14.96 -4.27
C ARG A 172 3.71 14.23 -3.10
N HIS A 173 3.55 12.91 -3.22
CA HIS A 173 2.95 12.06 -2.19
C HIS A 173 3.89 10.92 -1.81
N PRO A 174 5.02 11.22 -1.13
CA PRO A 174 6.06 10.23 -0.83
C PRO A 174 5.55 9.05 0.03
N GLN A 175 4.42 9.19 0.72
CA GLN A 175 3.81 8.12 1.53
C GLN A 175 3.28 6.98 0.67
N TYR A 176 2.71 7.30 -0.49
CA TYR A 176 2.16 6.29 -1.40
C TYR A 176 3.27 5.59 -2.17
N VAL A 177 4.33 6.31 -2.50
CA VAL A 177 5.57 5.74 -3.01
C VAL A 177 6.14 4.77 -1.99
N GLY A 178 6.34 5.23 -0.75
CA GLY A 178 6.92 4.41 0.31
C GLY A 178 6.12 3.14 0.59
N ALA A 179 4.80 3.27 0.71
CA ALA A 179 3.91 2.15 0.94
C ALA A 179 3.88 1.15 -0.23
N THR A 180 3.95 1.61 -1.49
CA THR A 180 3.99 0.73 -2.66
C THR A 180 5.29 -0.08 -2.73
N LEU A 181 6.44 0.56 -2.48
CA LEU A 181 7.73 -0.14 -2.45
C LEU A 181 7.76 -1.20 -1.35
N SER A 182 7.28 -0.86 -0.15
CA SER A 182 7.16 -1.84 0.95
C SER A 182 6.21 -2.99 0.61
N GLN A 183 5.08 -2.71 -0.07
CA GLN A 183 4.17 -3.78 -0.49
C GLN A 183 4.80 -4.70 -1.53
N LEU A 184 5.52 -4.17 -2.53
CA LEU A 184 6.24 -4.98 -3.51
C LEU A 184 7.30 -5.87 -2.85
N ALA A 185 8.01 -5.36 -1.85
CA ALA A 185 8.95 -6.15 -1.06
C ALA A 185 8.26 -7.33 -0.35
N VAL A 186 7.10 -7.11 0.26
CA VAL A 186 6.34 -8.15 0.98
C VAL A 186 5.71 -9.18 0.04
N LEU A 187 5.32 -8.79 -1.18
CA LEU A 187 4.75 -9.70 -2.16
C LEU A 187 5.79 -10.61 -2.84
N LEU A 188 7.08 -10.24 -2.83
CA LEU A 188 8.11 -10.96 -3.58
C LEU A 188 8.27 -12.44 -3.15
N PRO A 189 8.33 -12.80 -1.85
CA PRO A 189 8.40 -14.21 -1.44
C PRO A 189 7.23 -15.06 -1.93
N LEU A 190 6.06 -14.43 -2.14
CA LEU A 190 4.84 -15.09 -2.58
C LEU A 190 4.88 -15.45 -4.08
N ALA A 191 5.88 -14.97 -4.82
CA ALA A 191 6.06 -15.23 -6.25
C ALA A 191 6.62 -16.63 -6.52
N THR A 192 5.90 -17.64 -6.08
CA THR A 192 6.09 -19.05 -6.45
C THR A 192 5.30 -19.37 -7.73
N PRO A 193 5.56 -20.50 -8.42
CA PRO A 193 4.70 -20.93 -9.53
C PRO A 193 3.21 -20.92 -9.17
N ALA A 194 2.85 -21.49 -8.01
CA ALA A 194 1.47 -21.48 -7.50
C ALA A 194 0.96 -20.05 -7.21
N GLY A 195 1.80 -19.16 -6.67
CA GLY A 195 1.41 -17.78 -6.42
C GLY A 195 1.15 -16.98 -7.71
N ILE A 196 1.96 -17.19 -8.74
CA ILE A 196 1.75 -16.62 -10.07
C ILE A 196 0.43 -17.13 -10.67
N GLU A 197 0.18 -18.43 -10.59
CA GLU A 197 -1.09 -19.05 -11.05
C GLU A 197 -2.31 -18.56 -10.26
N ALA A 198 -2.15 -18.27 -8.97
CA ALA A 198 -3.18 -17.69 -8.11
C ALA A 198 -3.44 -16.19 -8.36
N GLY A 199 -2.72 -15.57 -9.30
CA GLY A 199 -2.96 -14.18 -9.70
C GLY A 199 -2.16 -13.13 -8.92
N LEU A 200 -0.96 -13.46 -8.44
CA LEU A 200 -0.07 -12.52 -7.74
C LEU A 200 0.28 -11.28 -8.59
N ALA A 201 0.68 -11.49 -9.85
CA ALA A 201 1.08 -10.39 -10.73
C ALA A 201 -0.06 -9.37 -10.98
N PRO A 202 -1.29 -9.80 -11.37
CA PRO A 202 -2.40 -8.85 -11.50
C PRO A 202 -2.81 -8.22 -10.17
N LEU A 203 -2.67 -8.92 -9.03
CA LEU A 203 -2.93 -8.34 -7.71
C LEU A 203 -1.91 -7.25 -7.35
N ALA A 204 -0.61 -7.47 -7.63
CA ALA A 204 0.43 -6.47 -7.42
C ALA A 204 0.20 -5.22 -8.28
N ALA A 205 -0.17 -5.42 -9.56
CA ALA A 205 -0.53 -4.33 -10.46
C ALA A 205 -1.76 -3.56 -9.95
N PHE A 206 -2.80 -4.26 -9.50
CA PHE A 206 -3.98 -3.67 -8.89
C PHE A 206 -3.63 -2.79 -7.68
N TRP A 207 -2.72 -3.26 -6.81
CA TRP A 207 -2.27 -2.52 -5.63
C TRP A 207 -1.53 -1.23 -5.99
N ILE A 208 -0.64 -1.29 -6.99
CA ILE A 208 0.07 -0.11 -7.51
C ILE A 208 -0.93 0.90 -8.06
N VAL A 209 -1.89 0.45 -8.87
CA VAL A 209 -2.93 1.31 -9.46
C VAL A 209 -3.78 1.97 -8.37
N ALA A 210 -4.14 1.24 -7.31
CA ALA A 210 -4.92 1.79 -6.21
C ALA A 210 -4.16 2.92 -5.48
N TYR A 211 -2.86 2.74 -5.21
CA TYR A 211 -2.02 3.80 -4.64
C TYR A 211 -1.81 4.97 -5.59
N ALA A 212 -1.57 4.72 -6.88
CA ALA A 212 -1.43 5.76 -7.88
C ALA A 212 -2.71 6.59 -8.02
N ALA A 213 -3.88 5.94 -7.98
CA ALA A 213 -5.18 6.60 -8.02
C ALA A 213 -5.42 7.47 -6.77
N THR A 214 -5.08 6.98 -5.57
CA THR A 214 -5.16 7.80 -4.34
C THR A 214 -4.19 8.99 -4.40
N SER A 215 -2.94 8.77 -4.82
CA SER A 215 -1.96 9.84 -5.01
C SER A 215 -2.46 10.90 -6.00
N TYR A 216 -3.03 10.49 -7.12
CA TYR A 216 -3.60 11.40 -8.11
C TYR A 216 -4.81 12.18 -7.58
N MET A 217 -5.72 11.51 -6.87
CA MET A 217 -6.88 12.12 -6.24
C MET A 217 -6.48 13.24 -5.26
N GLU A 218 -5.45 13.01 -4.46
CA GLU A 218 -4.98 14.03 -3.51
C GLU A 218 -4.27 15.16 -4.24
N ALA A 219 -3.46 14.83 -5.23
CA ALA A 219 -2.78 15.80 -6.07
C ALA A 219 -3.74 16.74 -6.83
N SER A 220 -4.93 16.28 -7.20
CA SER A 220 -5.88 17.12 -7.93
C SER A 220 -6.60 18.13 -7.03
N GLY A 221 -6.83 17.81 -5.76
CA GLY A 221 -7.53 18.69 -4.82
C GLY A 221 -6.63 19.60 -3.97
N ASP A 222 -5.31 19.43 -3.96
CA ASP A 222 -4.39 20.39 -3.32
C ASP A 222 -4.42 21.79 -3.99
N ASN A 223 -4.98 21.89 -5.21
CA ASN A 223 -5.06 23.14 -5.96
C ASN A 223 -6.26 24.02 -5.55
N ASP A 224 -7.15 23.51 -4.70
CA ASP A 224 -8.35 24.21 -4.26
C ASP A 224 -8.12 24.89 -2.90
N GLY A 225 -7.22 25.89 -2.90
CA GLY A 225 -7.20 27.00 -1.96
C GLY A 225 -6.93 26.70 -0.48
N SER A 226 -5.68 26.90 -0.08
CA SER A 226 -5.37 27.59 1.19
C SER A 226 -6.01 28.98 1.23
#